data_AF-C8WY95-F1
#
_entry.id   AF-C8WY95-F1
#
_cell.length_a   1.000
_cell.length_b   1.000
_cell.length_c   1.000
_cell.angle_alpha   90.00
_cell.angle_beta   90.00
_cell.angle_gamma   90.00
#
_symmetry.space_group_name_H-M   'P 1'
#
loop_
_entity.id
_entity.type
_entity.pdbx_description
1 polymer ?
#
loop_
_entity_poly.entity_id
_entity_poly.type
_entity_poly.pdbx_seq_one_letter_code
_entity_poly.pdbx_strand_id
1 'polypeptide(L)'
;MIGLNSDINDLFSAFVKNALYEGKLSDRDKAIVQLALSYAFEDIEGLREAIVDAKQLGITNQEIGHICALVIVSRGQRIANLGQVSYSFGWKESSQSSCCK
;
A
#
# COMPACT_ATOMS: atom_id res chain seq x y z
N MET A 1 -1.29 -24.32 -6.17
CA MET A 1 -2.28 -25.29 -6.68
C MET A 1 -3.53 -25.21 -5.82
N ILE A 2 -4.52 -24.41 -6.23
CA ILE A 2 -5.90 -24.54 -5.74
C ILE A 2 -6.56 -25.54 -6.70
N GLY A 3 -6.40 -26.83 -6.42
CA GLY A 3 -7.11 -27.92 -7.11
C GLY A 3 -8.50 -28.15 -6.52
N LEU A 4 -9.14 -27.11 -6.00
CA LEU A 4 -10.43 -27.15 -5.32
C LEU A 4 -11.44 -26.44 -6.21
N ASN A 5 -12.17 -27.24 -6.99
CA ASN A 5 -13.33 -26.87 -7.82
C ASN A 5 -13.05 -25.80 -8.91
N SER A 6 -13.09 -26.22 -10.18
CA SER A 6 -12.93 -25.33 -11.36
C SER A 6 -13.82 -24.10 -11.27
N ASP A 7 -15.06 -24.28 -10.82
CA ASP A 7 -16.05 -23.21 -10.79
C ASP A 7 -15.68 -22.12 -9.77
N ILE A 8 -15.06 -22.51 -8.65
CA ILE A 8 -14.57 -21.56 -7.64
C ILE A 8 -13.36 -20.79 -8.16
N ASN A 9 -12.44 -21.46 -8.86
CA ASN A 9 -11.29 -20.80 -9.47
C ASN A 9 -11.74 -19.80 -10.55
N ASP A 10 -12.74 -20.15 -11.34
CA ASP A 10 -13.28 -19.26 -12.38
C ASP A 10 -13.96 -18.03 -11.76
N LEU A 11 -14.77 -18.24 -10.72
CA LEU A 11 -15.41 -17.15 -9.97
C LEU A 11 -14.37 -16.25 -9.28
N PHE A 12 -13.35 -16.82 -8.66
CA PHE A 12 -12.29 -16.05 -8.01
C PHE A 12 -11.46 -15.27 -9.03
N SER A 13 -11.13 -15.88 -10.17
CA SER A 13 -10.40 -15.21 -11.26
C SER A 13 -11.22 -14.06 -11.85
N ALA A 14 -12.52 -14.25 -12.04
CA ALA A 14 -13.43 -13.18 -12.47
C ALA A 14 -13.50 -12.05 -11.44
N PHE A 15 -13.59 -12.38 -10.15
CA PHE A 15 -13.57 -11.38 -9.09
C PHE A 15 -12.28 -10.58 -9.07
N VAL A 16 -11.11 -11.25 -9.12
CA VAL A 16 -9.80 -10.59 -9.16
C VAL A 16 -9.70 -9.68 -10.37
N LYS A 17 -10.12 -10.16 -11.54
CA LYS A 17 -10.12 -9.36 -12.77
C LYS A 17 -11.00 -8.11 -12.63
N ASN A 18 -12.20 -8.25 -12.08
CA ASN A 18 -13.09 -7.11 -11.91
C ASN A 18 -12.55 -6.14 -10.85
N ALA A 19 -12.00 -6.63 -9.74
CA ALA A 19 -11.44 -5.78 -8.70
C ALA A 19 -10.20 -4.99 -9.17
N LEU A 20 -9.36 -5.60 -10.01
CA LEU A 20 -8.13 -4.97 -10.50
C LEU A 20 -8.36 -4.10 -11.75
N TYR A 21 -9.15 -4.58 -12.71
CA TYR A 21 -9.27 -3.93 -14.01
C TYR A 21 -10.56 -3.13 -14.18
N GLU A 22 -11.64 -3.51 -13.52
CA GLU A 22 -12.91 -2.78 -13.59
C GLU A 22 -13.04 -1.80 -12.42
N GLY A 23 -13.37 -0.54 -12.69
CA GLY A 23 -13.56 0.44 -11.61
C GLY A 23 -13.29 1.88 -11.99
N LYS A 24 -13.43 2.76 -11.00
CA LYS A 24 -13.25 4.21 -11.13
C LYS A 24 -11.83 4.69 -10.83
N LEU A 25 -10.99 3.83 -10.26
CA LEU A 25 -9.61 4.16 -9.94
C LEU A 25 -8.78 4.23 -11.21
N SER A 26 -7.90 5.22 -11.27
CA SER A 26 -6.90 5.30 -12.34
C SER A 26 -5.90 4.15 -12.21
N ASP A 27 -5.20 3.81 -13.29
CA ASP A 27 -4.16 2.79 -13.26
C ASP A 27 -3.05 3.14 -12.25
N ARG A 28 -2.76 4.45 -12.10
CA ARG A 28 -1.85 4.97 -11.08
C ARG A 28 -2.33 4.65 -9.66
N ASP A 29 -3.59 4.90 -9.36
CA ASP A 29 -4.15 4.63 -8.02
C ASP A 29 -4.18 3.13 -7.72
N LYS A 30 -4.52 2.31 -8.72
CA LYS A 30 -4.48 0.85 -8.60
C LYS A 30 -3.08 0.34 -8.29
N ALA A 31 -2.05 0.87 -8.97
CA ALA A 31 -0.66 0.52 -8.70
C ALA A 31 -0.22 0.92 -7.28
N ILE A 32 -0.68 2.08 -6.77
CA ILE A 32 -0.43 2.49 -5.38
C ILE A 32 -1.04 1.47 -4.40
N VAL A 33 -2.29 1.08 -4.63
CA VAL A 33 -3.00 0.10 -3.78
C VAL A 33 -2.29 -1.25 -3.82
N GLN A 34 -1.93 -1.73 -5.01
CA GLN A 34 -1.25 -3.01 -5.17
C GLN A 34 0.12 -3.01 -4.48
N LEU A 35 0.90 -1.93 -4.62
CA LEU A 35 2.17 -1.76 -3.92
C LEU A 35 2.00 -1.78 -2.39
N ALA A 36 1.00 -1.06 -1.88
CA ALA A 36 0.69 -1.03 -0.45
C ALA A 36 0.29 -2.42 0.08
N LEU A 37 -0.55 -3.16 -0.67
CA LEU A 37 -1.00 -4.49 -0.28
C LEU A 37 0.13 -5.52 -0.34
N SER A 38 0.92 -5.55 -1.42
CA SER A 38 2.06 -6.47 -1.54
C SER A 38 3.08 -6.24 -0.42
N TYR A 39 3.34 -4.97 -0.06
CA TYR A 39 4.21 -4.66 1.08
C TYR A 39 3.57 -5.05 2.42
N ALA A 40 2.27 -4.80 2.59
CA ALA A 40 1.54 -5.14 3.81
C ALA A 40 1.41 -6.65 4.05
N PHE A 41 1.35 -7.47 2.99
CA PHE A 41 1.25 -8.93 3.08
C PHE A 41 2.59 -9.66 2.96
N GLU A 42 3.70 -8.92 2.83
CA GLU A 42 5.05 -9.49 2.72
C GLU A 42 5.19 -10.43 1.50
N ASP A 43 4.42 -10.14 0.44
CA ASP A 43 4.53 -10.82 -0.84
C ASP A 43 5.70 -10.22 -1.63
N ILE A 44 6.87 -10.85 -1.53
CA ILE A 44 8.12 -10.34 -2.11
C ILE A 44 8.03 -10.28 -3.64
N GLU A 45 7.46 -11.30 -4.28
CA GLU A 45 7.37 -11.34 -5.74
C GLU A 45 6.33 -10.34 -6.24
N GLY A 46 5.13 -10.32 -5.62
CA GLY A 46 4.12 -9.32 -5.94
C GLY A 46 4.55 -7.88 -5.63
N LEU A 47 5.45 -7.67 -4.66
CA LEU A 47 6.01 -6.35 -4.37
C LEU A 47 7.00 -5.90 -5.45
N ARG A 48 7.83 -6.81 -5.97
CA ARG A 48 8.74 -6.48 -7.07
C ARG A 48 7.97 -6.08 -8.32
N GLU A 49 6.94 -6.84 -8.69
CA GLU A 49 6.06 -6.54 -9.81
C GLU A 49 5.37 -5.18 -9.62
N ALA A 50 4.77 -4.96 -8.44
CA ALA A 50 4.10 -3.70 -8.13
C ALA A 50 5.04 -2.48 -8.19
N ILE A 51 6.32 -2.62 -7.78
CA ILE A 51 7.31 -1.54 -7.89
C ILE A 51 7.64 -1.23 -9.36
N VAL A 52 7.75 -2.26 -10.21
CA VAL A 52 8.00 -2.07 -11.64
C VAL A 52 6.82 -1.34 -12.29
N ASP A 53 5.60 -1.80 -12.04
CA ASP A 53 4.38 -1.20 -12.60
C ASP A 53 4.19 0.24 -12.11
N ALA A 54 4.41 0.49 -10.82
CA ALA A 54 4.35 1.83 -10.25
C ALA A 54 5.33 2.80 -10.93
N LYS A 55 6.56 2.34 -11.21
CA LYS A 55 7.56 3.16 -11.91
C LYS A 55 7.18 3.43 -13.37
N GLN A 56 6.61 2.45 -14.06
CA GLN A 56 6.12 2.64 -15.44
C GLN A 56 5.00 3.69 -15.50
N LEU A 57 4.18 3.78 -14.45
CA LEU A 57 3.13 4.79 -14.30
C LEU A 57 3.63 6.12 -13.71
N GLY A 58 4.94 6.31 -13.62
CA GLY A 58 5.57 7.56 -13.17
C GLY A 58 5.43 7.82 -11.67
N ILE A 59 5.24 6.80 -10.84
CA ILE A 59 5.30 6.93 -9.38
C ILE A 59 6.77 7.02 -8.97
N THR A 60 7.12 8.09 -8.25
CA THR A 60 8.49 8.39 -7.84
C THR A 60 8.95 7.49 -6.70
N ASN A 61 10.27 7.35 -6.52
CA ASN A 61 10.82 6.64 -5.36
C ASN A 61 10.41 7.30 -4.02
N GLN A 62 10.18 8.62 -4.00
CA GLN A 62 9.69 9.32 -2.81
C GLN A 62 8.26 8.93 -2.49
N GLU A 63 7.37 8.87 -3.48
CA GLU A 63 5.99 8.39 -3.31
C GLU A 63 5.97 6.93 -2.84
N ILE A 64 6.78 6.05 -3.44
CA ILE A 64 6.91 4.66 -3.01
C ILE A 64 7.36 4.58 -1.53
N GLY A 65 8.39 5.34 -1.17
CA GLY A 65 8.85 5.41 0.22
C GLY A 65 7.78 5.90 1.18
N HIS A 66 6.99 6.88 0.77
CA HIS A 66 5.87 7.41 1.56
C HIS A 66 4.75 6.37 1.75
N ILE A 67 4.40 5.63 0.69
CA ILE A 67 3.40 4.55 0.76
C ILE A 67 3.86 3.46 1.75
N CYS A 68 5.12 3.02 1.66
CA CYS A 68 5.68 2.06 2.61
C CYS A 68 5.66 2.59 4.06
N ALA A 69 5.97 3.87 4.26
CA ALA A 69 5.89 4.49 5.58
C ALA A 69 4.46 4.48 6.15
N LEU A 70 3.44 4.74 5.33
CA LEU A 70 2.04 4.64 5.76
C LEU A 70 1.66 3.22 6.21
N VAL A 71 2.13 2.19 5.52
CA VAL A 71 1.93 0.79 5.93
C VAL A 71 2.61 0.51 7.28
N ILE A 72 3.83 1.00 7.48
CA ILE A 72 4.55 0.87 8.76
C ILE A 72 3.81 1.58 9.89
N VAL A 73 3.32 2.80 9.67
CA VAL A 73 2.52 3.55 10.66
C VAL A 73 1.25 2.77 11.02
N SER A 74 0.55 2.21 10.04
CA SER A 74 -0.64 1.39 10.27
C SER A 74 -0.33 0.16 11.15
N ARG A 75 0.78 -0.53 10.87
CA ARG A 75 1.27 -1.66 11.70
C ARG A 75 1.63 -1.19 13.11
N GLY A 76 2.35 -0.08 13.24
CA GLY A 76 2.72 0.51 14.53
C GLY A 76 1.50 0.89 15.38
N GLN A 77 0.48 1.48 14.76
CA GLN A 77 -0.79 1.82 15.42
C GLN A 77 -1.50 0.55 15.94
N ARG A 78 -1.52 -0.52 15.14
CA ARG A 78 -2.09 -1.81 15.57
C ARG A 78 -1.36 -2.37 16.78
N ILE A 79 -0.03 -2.32 16.79
CA ILE A 79 0.79 -2.77 17.93
C ILE A 79 0.52 -1.90 19.17
N ALA A 80 0.48 -0.58 19.02
CA ALA A 80 0.18 0.36 20.10
C ALA A 80 -1.20 0.09 20.75
N ASN A 81 -2.21 -0.15 19.92
CA ASN A 81 -3.57 -0.46 20.36
C ASN A 81 -3.63 -1.79 21.13
N LEU A 82 -2.87 -2.81 20.71
CA LEU A 82 -2.78 -4.09 21.42
C LEU A 82 -2.02 -3.96 22.75
N GLY A 83 -1.03 -3.07 22.81
CA GLY A 83 -0.21 -2.85 24.00
C GLY A 83 -0.80 -1.87 25.03
N GLN A 84 -1.99 -1.30 24.80
CA GLN A 84 -2.53 -0.17 25.58
C GLN A 84 -1.55 1.01 25.73
N VAL A 85 -0.60 1.15 24.79
CA VAL A 85 0.38 2.23 24.82
C VAL A 85 -0.27 3.43 24.15
N SER A 86 -0.67 4.40 24.97
CA SER A 86 -1.18 5.69 24.51
C SER A 86 -0.07 6.46 23.79
N TYR A 87 0.05 6.29 22.47
CA TYR A 87 0.92 7.16 21.67
C TYR A 87 0.20 8.49 21.45
N SER A 88 0.59 9.52 22.22
CA SER A 88 0.41 10.89 21.78
C SER A 88 1.37 11.09 20.59
N PHE A 89 0.88 10.89 19.37
CA PHE A 89 1.61 11.21 18.16
C PHE A 89 1.75 12.74 18.08
N GLY A 90 2.74 13.26 18.81
CA GLY A 90 3.13 14.66 18.76
C GLY A 90 3.76 14.93 17.41
N TRP A 91 2.93 15.29 16.43
CA TRP A 91 3.38 16.03 15.26
C TRP A 91 4.06 17.29 15.78
N LYS A 92 5.39 17.27 15.94
CA LYS A 92 6.13 18.52 15.97
C LYS A 92 6.07 19.04 14.55
N GLU A 93 5.08 19.89 14.27
CA GLU A 93 5.18 20.81 13.15
C GLU A 93 6.53 21.51 13.32
N SER A 94 7.45 21.24 12.41
CA SER A 94 8.70 21.98 12.35
C SER A 94 8.31 23.39 11.93
N SER A 95 8.04 24.25 12.91
CA SER A 95 7.92 25.69 12.72
C SER A 95 9.22 26.15 12.08
N GLN A 96 9.21 26.36 10.76
CA GLN A 96 10.31 27.01 10.08
C GLN A 96 10.39 28.43 10.64
N SER A 97 11.39 28.67 11.49
CA SER A 97 11.74 30.02 11.91
C SER A 97 12.24 30.78 10.68
N SER A 98 11.45 31.75 10.24
CA SER A 98 11.86 32.86 9.39
C SER A 98 13.28 33.29 9.73
N CYS A 99 14.20 33.16 8.77
CA CYS A 99 15.55 33.68 8.88
C CYS A 99 15.88 34.47 7.61
N CYS A 100 15.30 35.66 7.51
CA CYS A 100 15.82 36.79 6.73
C CYS A 100 15.56 38.06 7.55
N LYS A 101 16.64 38.70 8.02
CA LYS A 101 16.74 40.13 8.26
C LYS A 101 17.92 40.64 7.46
#